data_AF-F0SH97-F1
#
_entry.id   AF-F0SH97-F1
#
_cell.length_a   1.000
_cell.length_b   1.000
_cell.length_c   1.000
_cell.angle_alpha   90.00
_cell.angle_beta   90.00
_cell.angle_gamma   90.00
#
_symmetry.space_group_name_H-M   'P 1'
#
loop_
_entity.id
_entity.type
_entity.pdbx_description
1 polymer ?
#
loop_
_entity_poly.entity_id
_entity_poly.type
_entity_poly.pdbx_seq_one_letter_code
_entity_poly.pdbx_strand_id
1 'polypeptide(L)'
;MSDAITIILLSIGTAFALLAAVAAVRMPDLYTRMHGATKSATLGVGCTVLATAVGLGTVETTTVAILIIGFLFLTAPVAAHMIGRAAHRQQVPKWEGTVIDESVLERTGEDAESHPSNV
;
A
#
# COMPACT_ATOMS: atom_id res chain seq x y z
N MET A 1 24.89 4.15 22.04
CA MET A 1 24.48 2.91 21.33
C MET A 1 23.13 3.08 20.63
N SER A 2 22.15 3.69 21.32
CA SER A 2 20.86 4.14 20.75
C SER A 2 21.02 4.99 19.49
N ASP A 3 21.97 5.94 19.46
CA ASP A 3 22.10 6.89 18.36
C ASP A 3 22.41 6.23 17.02
N ALA A 4 23.27 5.20 17.01
CA ALA A 4 23.57 4.43 15.80
C ALA A 4 22.32 3.71 15.28
N ILE A 5 21.52 3.14 16.18
CA ILE A 5 20.25 2.47 15.85
C ILE A 5 19.27 3.50 15.28
N THR A 6 19.11 4.65 15.94
CA THR A 6 18.23 5.73 15.48
C THR A 6 18.64 6.23 14.09
N ILE A 7 19.93 6.45 13.83
CA ILE A 7 20.43 6.89 12.51
C ILE A 7 20.12 5.85 11.44
N ILE A 8 20.34 4.56 11.71
CA ILE A 8 20.05 3.47 10.77
C ILE A 8 18.55 3.40 10.48
N LEU A 9 17.70 3.39 11.51
CA LEU A 9 16.25 3.34 11.34
C LEU A 9 15.73 4.55 10.58
N LEU A 10 16.23 5.75 10.86
CA LEU A 10 15.82 6.97 10.18
C LEU A 10 16.25 6.99 8.72
N SER A 11 17.47 6.50 8.43
CA SER A 11 17.98 6.38 7.06
C SER A 11 17.14 5.39 6.24
N ILE A 12 16.84 4.23 6.83
CA ILE A 12 15.97 3.22 6.21
C ILE A 12 14.56 3.77 6.01
N GLY A 13 13.96 4.39 7.04
CA GLY A 13 12.62 4.97 6.96
C GLY A 13 12.51 6.03 5.86
N THR A 14 13.53 6.89 5.75
CA THR A 14 13.61 7.90 4.70
C THR A 14 13.76 7.27 3.31
N ALA A 15 14.60 6.26 3.16
CA ALA A 15 14.74 5.53 1.89
C ALA A 15 13.41 4.88 1.46
N PHE A 16 12.68 4.26 2.39
CA PHE A 16 11.35 3.70 2.11
C PHE A 16 10.30 4.76 1.81
N ALA A 17 10.33 5.93 2.45
CA ALA A 17 9.46 7.05 2.10
C ALA A 17 9.72 7.55 0.67
N LEU A 18 10.99 7.64 0.26
CA LEU A 18 11.35 7.93 -1.13
C LEU A 18 10.85 6.85 -2.09
N LEU A 19 11.03 5.57 -1.75
CA LEU A 19 10.50 4.46 -2.55
C LEU A 19 8.98 4.50 -2.66
N ALA A 20 8.26 4.92 -1.61
CA ALA A 20 6.81 5.08 -1.65
C ALA A 20 6.39 6.18 -2.64
N ALA A 21 7.10 7.31 -2.64
CA ALA A 21 6.87 8.39 -3.60
C ALA A 21 7.19 7.94 -5.04
N VAL A 22 8.30 7.23 -5.24
CA VAL A 22 8.66 6.68 -6.55
C VAL A 22 7.64 5.65 -7.02
N ALA A 23 7.18 4.75 -6.16
CA ALA A 23 6.14 3.77 -6.48
C ALA A 23 4.83 4.48 -6.87
N ALA A 24 4.48 5.56 -6.17
CA ALA A 24 3.29 6.35 -6.48
C ALA A 24 3.40 7.10 -7.82
N VAL A 25 4.58 7.50 -8.28
CA VAL A 25 4.74 8.29 -9.52
C VAL A 25 5.07 7.41 -10.73
N ARG A 26 5.84 6.34 -10.55
CA ARG A 26 6.51 5.63 -11.65
C ARG A 26 5.91 4.27 -12.00
N MET A 27 5.07 3.70 -11.14
CA MET A 27 4.44 2.40 -11.43
C MET A 27 3.35 2.57 -12.51
N PRO A 28 3.20 1.58 -13.41
CA PRO A 28 2.47 1.73 -14.67
C PRO A 28 0.95 1.73 -14.55
N ASP A 29 0.39 1.13 -13.50
CA ASP A 29 -1.06 1.08 -13.28
C ASP A 29 -1.46 1.40 -11.84
N LEU A 30 -2.75 1.61 -11.59
CA LEU A 30 -3.25 1.96 -10.25
C LEU A 30 -2.97 0.86 -9.22
N TYR A 31 -3.09 -0.41 -9.60
CA TYR A 31 -2.93 -1.55 -8.69
C TYR A 31 -1.48 -1.72 -8.24
N THR A 32 -0.52 -1.60 -9.15
CA THR A 32 0.92 -1.63 -8.90
C THR A 32 1.39 -0.39 -8.15
N ARG A 33 0.86 0.81 -8.48
CA ARG A 33 1.08 2.04 -7.70
C ARG A 33 0.62 1.88 -6.25
N MET A 34 -0.61 1.41 -6.05
CA MET A 34 -1.18 1.19 -4.72
C MET A 34 -0.40 0.14 -3.93
N HIS A 35 -0.06 -0.98 -4.55
CA HIS A 35 0.68 -2.04 -3.91
C HIS A 35 2.08 -1.60 -3.47
N GLY A 36 2.83 -0.96 -4.38
CA GLY A 36 4.17 -0.45 -4.09
C GLY A 36 4.13 0.66 -3.04
N ALA A 37 3.25 1.66 -3.22
CA ALA A 37 3.14 2.79 -2.31
C ALA A 37 2.73 2.35 -0.89
N THR A 38 1.73 1.49 -0.74
CA THR A 38 1.26 1.06 0.59
C THR A 38 2.35 0.29 1.36
N LYS A 39 3.06 -0.64 0.69
CA LYS A 39 4.14 -1.41 1.32
C LYS A 39 5.29 -0.52 1.76
N SER A 40 5.79 0.31 0.84
CA SER A 40 6.92 1.20 1.12
C SER A 40 6.56 2.29 2.12
N ALA A 41 5.34 2.85 2.07
CA ALA A 41 4.91 3.88 3.02
C ALA A 41 4.77 3.33 4.44
N THR A 42 4.20 2.13 4.61
CA THR A 42 4.03 1.50 5.93
C THR A 42 5.39 1.23 6.58
N LEU A 43 6.35 0.70 5.81
CA LEU A 43 7.72 0.50 6.29
C LEU A 43 8.45 1.82 6.56
N GLY A 44 8.30 2.80 5.68
CA GLY A 44 8.94 4.11 5.83
C GLY A 44 8.50 4.82 7.10
N VAL A 45 7.19 4.98 7.28
CA VAL A 45 6.64 5.62 8.48
C VAL A 45 6.91 4.78 9.72
N GLY A 46 6.76 3.45 9.64
CA GLY A 46 7.07 2.55 10.74
C GLY A 46 8.51 2.69 11.24
N CYS A 47 9.50 2.66 10.34
CA CYS A 47 10.90 2.84 10.69
C CYS A 47 11.19 4.23 11.28
N THR A 48 10.63 5.30 10.69
CA THR A 48 10.84 6.67 11.18
C THR A 48 10.25 6.86 12.58
N VAL A 49 9.03 6.37 12.83
CA VAL A 49 8.37 6.47 14.14
C VAL A 49 9.09 5.62 15.20
N LEU A 50 9.56 4.42 14.83
CA LEU A 50 10.40 3.60 15.71
C LEU A 50 11.73 4.28 16.02
N ALA A 51 12.36 4.97 15.05
CA ALA A 51 13.57 5.74 15.27
C ALA A 51 13.35 6.82 16.33
N THR A 52 12.21 7.52 16.26
CA THR A 52 11.80 8.54 17.24
C THR A 52 11.61 7.93 18.64
N ALA A 53 10.95 6.78 18.74
CA ALA A 53 10.76 6.08 20.01
C ALA A 53 12.10 5.65 20.64
N VAL A 54 13.01 5.08 19.85
CA VAL A 54 14.35 4.65 20.31
C VAL A 54 15.26 5.84 20.65
N GLY A 55 15.18 6.92 19.86
CA GLY A 55 16.04 8.09 20.02
C GLY A 55 15.68 8.94 21.24
N LEU A 56 14.38 9.15 21.50
CA LEU A 56 13.92 9.90 22.66
C LEU A 56 13.81 9.03 23.91
N GLY A 57 13.42 7.75 23.76
CA GLY A 57 13.38 6.77 24.85
C GLY A 57 12.38 7.08 25.97
N THR A 58 11.50 8.07 25.80
CA THR A 58 10.49 8.41 26.82
C THR A 58 9.27 7.48 26.70
N VAL A 59 8.59 7.26 27.82
CA VAL A 59 7.36 6.46 27.85
C VAL A 59 6.29 7.10 26.98
N GLU A 60 6.12 8.42 27.07
CA GLU A 60 5.15 9.17 26.28
C GLU A 60 5.37 9.00 24.77
N THR A 61 6.60 9.22 24.30
CA THR A 61 6.95 9.05 22.89
C THR A 61 6.74 7.61 22.43
N THR A 62 7.12 6.62 23.24
CA THR A 62 6.99 5.20 22.89
C THR A 62 5.53 4.78 22.79
N THR A 63 4.68 5.23 23.72
CA THR A 63 3.23 4.96 23.67
C THR A 63 2.60 5.56 22.42
N VAL A 64 2.89 6.83 22.10
CA VAL A 64 2.39 7.48 20.88
C VAL A 64 2.89 6.75 19.63
N ALA A 65 4.17 6.34 19.60
CA ALA A 65 4.74 5.60 18.48
C ALA A 65 4.01 4.28 18.22
N ILE A 66 3.73 3.49 19.27
CA ILE A 66 2.98 2.23 19.16
C ILE A 66 1.57 2.50 18.62
N LEU A 67 0.89 3.55 19.11
CA LEU A 67 -0.44 3.92 18.64
C LEU A 67 -0.44 4.30 17.15
N ILE A 68 0.55 5.10 16.71
CA ILE A 68 0.70 5.47 15.29
C ILE A 68 0.91 4.24 14.43
N ILE A 69 1.82 3.35 14.81
CA ILE A 69 2.12 2.12 14.05
C ILE A 69 0.89 1.22 13.97
N GLY A 70 0.22 0.98 15.10
CA GLY A 70 -1.00 0.17 15.15
C GLY A 70 -2.13 0.76 14.32
N PHE A 71 -2.35 2.07 14.41
CA PHE A 71 -3.36 2.75 13.61
C PHE A 71 -3.07 2.69 12.12
N LEU A 72 -1.82 2.90 11.69
CA LEU A 72 -1.42 2.78 10.29
C LEU A 72 -1.59 1.35 9.78
N PHE A 73 -1.21 0.34 10.57
CA PHE A 73 -1.38 -1.06 10.19
C PHE A 73 -2.85 -1.46 10.02
N LEU A 74 -3.75 -0.84 10.78
CA LEU A 74 -5.18 -1.09 10.64
C LEU A 74 -5.78 -0.33 9.45
N THR A 75 -5.40 0.94 9.29
CA THR A 75 -6.03 1.83 8.31
C THR A 75 -5.48 1.69 6.90
N ALA A 76 -4.18 1.41 6.74
CA ALA A 76 -3.55 1.30 5.42
C ALA A 76 -4.12 0.15 4.57
N PRO A 77 -4.35 -1.08 5.10
CA PRO A 77 -4.98 -2.15 4.34
C PRO A 77 -6.44 -1.85 3.98
N VAL A 78 -7.18 -1.24 4.91
CA VAL A 78 -8.58 -0.86 4.68
C VAL A 78 -8.67 0.19 3.57
N ALA A 79 -7.81 1.21 3.60
CA ALA A 79 -7.72 2.22 2.54
C ALA A 79 -7.36 1.59 1.19
N ALA A 80 -6.35 0.73 1.14
CA ALA A 80 -5.94 0.04 -0.08
C ALA A 80 -7.06 -0.85 -0.63
N HIS A 81 -7.78 -1.57 0.23
CA HIS A 81 -8.90 -2.41 -0.19
C HIS A 81 -10.06 -1.58 -0.77
N MET A 82 -10.42 -0.46 -0.13
CA MET A 82 -11.47 0.43 -0.64
C MET A 82 -11.09 1.06 -1.99
N ILE A 83 -9.83 1.50 -2.15
CA ILE A 83 -9.33 2.04 -3.42
C ILE A 83 -9.35 0.96 -4.50
N GLY A 84 -8.87 -0.26 -4.20
CA GLY A 84 -8.88 -1.38 -5.13
C GLY A 84 -10.29 -1.78 -5.56
N ARG A 85 -11.24 -1.83 -4.63
CA ARG A 85 -12.66 -2.11 -4.92
C ARG A 85 -13.29 -1.03 -5.79
N ALA A 86 -12.99 0.24 -5.52
CA ALA A 86 -13.48 1.35 -6.34
C ALA A 86 -12.89 1.30 -7.76
N ALA A 87 -11.59 1.03 -7.90
CA ALA A 87 -10.93 0.89 -9.20
C ALA A 87 -11.48 -0.28 -10.01
N HIS A 88 -11.73 -1.43 -9.36
CA HIS A 88 -12.35 -2.58 -9.98
C HIS A 88 -13.76 -2.26 -10.52
N ARG A 89 -14.57 -1.59 -9.71
CA ARG A 89 -15.93 -1.17 -10.12
C ARG A 89 -15.92 -0.15 -11.26
N GLN A 90 -14.94 0.75 -11.30
CA GLN A 90 -14.79 1.75 -12.36
C GLN A 90 -14.07 1.22 -13.60
N GLN A 91 -13.63 -0.04 -13.60
CA GLN A 91 -12.90 -0.66 -14.70
C GLN A 91 -11.67 0.16 -15.13
N VAL A 92 -10.91 0.61 -14.13
CA VAL A 92 -9.67 1.35 -14.36
C VAL A 92 -8.73 0.48 -15.22
N PRO A 93 -8.14 1.04 -16.30
CA PRO A 93 -7.21 0.30 -17.14
C PRO A 93 -6.07 -0.32 -16.31
N LYS A 94 -5.82 -1.60 -16.56
CA LYS A 94 -4.69 -2.34 -15.99
C LYS A 94 -3.45 -2.13 -16.86
N TRP A 95 -2.29 -2.50 -16.35
CA TRP A 95 -1.05 -2.42 -17.12
C TRP A 95 -1.13 -3.29 -18.38
N GLU A 96 -0.57 -2.80 -19.50
CA GLU A 96 -0.53 -3.52 -20.78
C GLU A 96 0.17 -4.89 -20.69
N GLY A 97 1.04 -5.07 -19.70
CA GLY A 97 1.72 -6.35 -19.42
C GLY A 97 0.88 -7.37 -18.65
N THR A 98 -0.39 -7.10 -18.33
CA THR A 98 -1.26 -8.04 -17.62
C THR A 98 -1.65 -9.21 -18.52
N VAL A 99 -1.14 -10.41 -18.20
CA VAL A 99 -1.38 -11.64 -18.97
C VAL A 99 -2.69 -12.33 -18.56
N ILE A 100 -3.06 -12.26 -17.28
CA ILE A 100 -4.23 -12.94 -16.74
C ILE A 100 -5.13 -11.90 -16.05
N ASP A 101 -6.40 -11.90 -16.44
CA ASP A 101 -7.43 -11.08 -15.84
C ASP A 101 -8.73 -11.88 -15.66
N GLU A 102 -8.90 -12.48 -14.49
CA GLU A 102 -10.09 -13.28 -14.16
C GLU A 102 -11.37 -12.43 -14.15
N SER A 103 -11.27 -11.13 -13.84
CA SER A 103 -12.43 -10.25 -13.78
C SER A 103 -13.08 -10.01 -15.15
N VAL A 104 -12.34 -10.20 -16.25
CA VAL A 104 -12.89 -10.15 -17.62
C VAL A 104 -13.57 -11.48 -17.99
N LEU A 105 -13.03 -12.60 -17.52
CA LEU A 105 -13.58 -13.94 -17.77
C LEU A 105 -14.94 -14.12 -17.08
N GLU A 106 -15.05 -13.69 -15.81
CA GLU A 106 -16.31 -13.72 -15.06
C GLU A 106 -17.41 -12.92 -15.78
N ARG A 107 -17.07 -11.74 -16.29
CA ARG A 107 -18.00 -10.89 -17.06
C ARG A 107 -18.42 -11.52 -18.38
N THR A 108 -17.48 -12.12 -19.11
CA THR A 108 -17.79 -12.79 -20.38
C THR A 108 -18.73 -13.98 -20.15
N GLY A 109 -18.62 -14.65 -19.00
CA GLY A 109 -19.57 -15.67 -18.55
C GLY A 109 -20.95 -15.10 -18.22
N GLU A 110 -21.03 -14.01 -17.46
CA GLU A 110 -22.30 -13.33 -17.12
C GLU A 110 -23.03 -12.78 -18.37
N ASP A 111 -22.29 -12.21 -19.33
CA ASP A 111 -22.86 -11.70 -20.59
C ASP A 111 -23.41 -12.85 -21.45
N ALA A 112 -22.74 -14.02 -21.47
CA ALA A 112 -23.17 -15.21 -22.18
C ALA A 112 -24.39 -15.91 -21.54
N GLU A 113 -24.51 -15.90 -20.21
CA GLU A 113 -25.68 -16.44 -19.50
C GLU A 113 -26.89 -15.49 -19.52
N SER A 114 -26.68 -14.17 -19.52
CA SER A 114 -27.77 -13.18 -19.48
C SER A 114 -28.43 -12.92 -20.84
N HIS A 115 -27.77 -13.24 -21.95
CA HIS A 115 -28.35 -13.25 -23.29
C HIS A 115 -28.16 -14.64 -23.94
N PRO A 116 -28.97 -15.65 -23.58
CA PRO A 116 -29.05 -16.85 -24.40
C PRO A 116 -29.57 -16.40 -25.76
N SER A 117 -28.74 -16.48 -26.80
CA SER A 117 -29.18 -16.29 -28.17
C SER A 117 -30.34 -17.24 -28.40
N ASN A 118 -31.57 -16.70 -28.53
CA ASN A 118 -32.68 -17.42 -29.12
C ASN A 118 -32.28 -17.74 -30.56
N VAL A 119 -31.68 -18.92 -30.73
CA VAL A 119 -31.55 -19.62 -32.01
C VAL A 119 -32.77 -20.50 -32.16
#